data_AF-A0A814XAR2-F1
#
_entry.id   AF-A0A814XAR2-F1
#
_cell.length_a   1.000
_cell.length_b   1.000
_cell.length_c   1.000
_cell.angle_alpha   90.00
_cell.angle_beta   90.00
_cell.angle_gamma   90.00
#
_symmetry.space_group_name_H-M   'P 1'
#
loop_
_entity.id
_entity.type
_entity.pdbx_description
1 polymer ?
#
loop_
_entity_poly.entity_id
_entity_poly.type
_entity_poly.pdbx_seq_one_letter_code
_entity_poly.pdbx_strand_id
1 'polypeptide(L)'
;MATEKVRRGVTQLIDKQRTVMIKQLNSIKTEIDSHQKDQNFNEIDIDQLNREINEIQEKLRQFIEKPWQFDENRPDIKPIPIKDSSTDYDCWDEDHVRMPCSKHYAYVYSNDKRARFMYDTLPKICNLALNLKLVCTQSPPLLKIGTNRSVTMSQEQAAALLACAFFCLFPYRTYPSAKKEYEHFQDPNFETLYRDVRQNKIEKLKCILHYFNRVTEHMPNGVITFQRVALPKHRFPSWHELNTGLCDLTMTTGKKIEDIKNVLQVDFANKYIGGGVLGGGCVQEEIRFTICPEMLVSLLVCEVMDNNECIFLIGCERYSSYKGYADSFEYAGDYQDNTPRDGWGRKWCHVIAMDAVYFRNPSDQYNMKVVERELLKAYTGFRPIGDGADYKFGIATGNWGCGAFNGDKQLKGIG
;
A
#
# COMPACT_ATOMS: atom_id res chain seq x y z
N MET A 1 13.75 3.71 -32.12
CA MET A 1 15.14 3.25 -31.84
C MET A 1 15.74 3.81 -30.54
N ALA A 2 15.41 5.01 -30.04
CA ALA A 2 15.92 5.51 -28.74
C ALA A 2 15.36 4.77 -27.50
N THR A 3 14.11 4.31 -27.58
CA THR A 3 13.43 3.51 -26.55
C THR A 3 14.03 2.12 -26.33
N GLU A 4 14.81 1.60 -27.27
CA GLU A 4 15.45 0.27 -27.14
C GLU A 4 16.86 0.35 -26.54
N LYS A 5 17.57 1.48 -26.76
CA LYS A 5 18.87 1.78 -26.13
C LYS A 5 18.75 2.25 -24.69
N VAL A 6 17.77 3.10 -24.35
CA VAL A 6 17.51 3.53 -22.95
C VAL A 6 17.05 2.34 -22.10
N ARG A 7 16.18 1.48 -22.67
CA ARG A 7 15.75 0.25 -22.02
C ARG A 7 16.93 -0.73 -21.84
N ARG A 8 17.85 -0.85 -22.79
CA ARG A 8 19.11 -1.63 -22.61
C ARG A 8 20.08 -1.03 -21.59
N GLY A 9 20.23 0.29 -21.52
CA GLY A 9 21.14 0.96 -20.57
C GLY A 9 20.66 0.91 -19.11
N VAL A 10 19.36 1.12 -18.88
CA VAL A 10 18.75 0.97 -17.55
C VAL A 10 18.74 -0.50 -17.12
N THR A 11 18.48 -1.43 -18.05
CA THR A 11 18.58 -2.88 -17.77
C THR A 11 20.01 -3.30 -17.46
N GLN A 12 21.02 -2.76 -18.15
CA GLN A 12 22.44 -3.02 -17.86
C GLN A 12 22.90 -2.41 -16.52
N LEU A 13 22.38 -1.24 -16.13
CA LEU A 13 22.71 -0.62 -14.84
C LEU A 13 22.07 -1.39 -13.67
N ILE A 14 20.82 -1.82 -13.84
CA ILE A 14 20.09 -2.62 -12.86
C ILE A 14 20.70 -4.03 -12.74
N ASP A 15 21.07 -4.68 -13.84
CA ASP A 15 21.72 -6.01 -13.80
C ASP A 15 23.14 -5.95 -13.22
N LYS A 16 23.88 -4.84 -13.43
CA LYS A 16 25.20 -4.62 -12.84
C LYS A 16 25.09 -4.39 -11.33
N GLN A 17 24.10 -3.63 -10.85
CA GLN A 17 23.87 -3.43 -9.42
C GLN A 17 23.32 -4.71 -8.74
N ARG A 18 22.47 -5.46 -9.43
CA ARG A 18 21.93 -6.75 -8.96
C ARG A 18 23.00 -7.84 -8.83
N THR A 19 23.96 -7.89 -9.77
CA THR A 19 25.06 -8.88 -9.73
C THR A 19 26.06 -8.60 -8.61
N VAL A 20 26.34 -7.33 -8.31
CA VAL A 20 27.20 -6.93 -7.19
C VAL A 20 26.54 -7.26 -5.85
N MET A 21 25.24 -7.00 -5.71
CA MET A 21 24.47 -7.30 -4.50
C MET A 21 24.33 -8.82 -4.25
N ILE A 22 24.17 -9.63 -5.29
CA ILE A 22 24.14 -11.11 -5.20
C ILE A 22 25.51 -11.69 -4.80
N LYS A 23 26.62 -11.12 -5.30
CA LYS A 23 27.96 -11.52 -4.86
C LYS A 23 28.21 -11.20 -3.38
N GLN A 24 27.73 -10.05 -2.91
CA GLN A 24 27.86 -9.66 -1.50
C GLN A 24 26.99 -10.52 -0.58
N LEU A 25 25.74 -10.80 -0.96
CA LEU A 25 24.85 -11.68 -0.19
C LEU A 25 25.31 -13.15 -0.16
N ASN A 26 25.92 -13.65 -1.23
CA ASN A 26 26.47 -15.02 -1.25
C ASN A 26 27.77 -15.12 -0.45
N SER A 27 28.59 -14.06 -0.41
CA SER A 27 29.77 -13.98 0.47
C SER A 27 29.36 -14.05 1.94
N ILE A 28 28.35 -13.26 2.33
CA ILE A 28 27.79 -13.23 3.69
C ILE A 28 27.13 -14.57 4.04
N LYS A 29 26.44 -15.21 3.10
CA LYS A 29 25.83 -16.53 3.30
C LYS A 29 26.86 -17.65 3.46
N THR A 30 27.98 -17.60 2.73
CA THR A 30 29.07 -18.58 2.87
C THR A 30 29.79 -18.41 4.22
N GLU A 31 29.92 -17.18 4.71
CA GLU A 31 30.41 -16.89 6.06
C GLU A 31 29.45 -17.38 7.16
N ILE A 32 28.14 -17.16 7.01
CA ILE A 32 27.12 -17.64 7.97
C ILE A 32 27.01 -19.17 7.98
N ASP A 33 27.02 -19.82 6.81
CA ASP A 33 26.91 -21.28 6.69
C ASP A 33 28.18 -22.01 7.17
N SER A 34 29.37 -21.37 7.11
CA SER A 34 30.58 -21.87 7.75
C SER A 34 30.56 -21.70 9.27
N HIS A 35 29.86 -20.69 9.80
CA HIS A 35 29.76 -20.40 11.24
C HIS A 35 28.62 -21.14 11.95
N GLN A 36 27.67 -21.76 11.23
CA GLN A 36 26.62 -22.60 11.84
C GLN A 36 27.04 -24.07 12.11
N LYS A 37 28.23 -24.50 11.67
CA LYS A 37 28.76 -25.84 11.97
C LYS A 37 29.58 -25.92 13.26
N ASP A 38 30.04 -24.79 13.78
CA ASP A 38 30.78 -24.74 15.04
C ASP A 38 29.94 -24.02 16.09
N GLN A 39 29.39 -24.79 17.04
CA GLN A 39 28.66 -24.26 18.19
C GLN A 39 29.59 -23.40 19.07
N ASN A 40 29.31 -22.10 19.16
CA ASN A 40 29.15 -21.36 20.40
C ASN A 40 28.79 -19.90 20.09
N PHE A 41 27.54 -19.53 20.38
CA PHE A 41 27.07 -18.15 20.34
C PHE A 41 27.87 -17.32 21.36
N ASN A 42 28.65 -16.35 20.88
CA ASN A 42 29.02 -15.17 21.64
C ASN A 42 28.47 -13.94 20.93
N GLU A 43 27.94 -13.02 21.73
CA GLU A 43 27.14 -11.86 21.36
C GLU A 43 27.72 -11.05 20.18
N ILE A 44 26.85 -10.70 19.24
CA ILE A 44 27.14 -9.65 18.25
C ILE A 44 27.26 -8.35 19.04
N ASP A 45 28.43 -7.70 18.99
CA ASP A 45 28.66 -6.41 19.63
C ASP A 45 27.83 -5.33 18.90
N ILE A 46 26.63 -5.10 19.43
CA ILE A 46 25.65 -4.13 18.96
C ILE A 46 26.25 -2.71 18.96
N ASP A 47 27.23 -2.42 19.82
CA ASP A 47 27.87 -1.11 19.87
C ASP A 47 28.81 -0.91 18.68
N GLN A 48 29.41 -1.98 18.15
CA GLN A 48 30.19 -1.89 16.91
C GLN A 48 29.30 -1.65 15.68
N LEU A 49 28.16 -2.35 15.59
CA LEU A 49 27.21 -2.14 14.49
C LEU A 49 26.56 -0.74 14.53
N ASN A 50 26.25 -0.23 15.73
CA ASN A 50 25.75 1.12 15.90
C ASN A 50 26.79 2.20 15.57
N ARG A 51 28.08 1.95 15.86
CA ARG A 51 29.18 2.83 15.44
C ARG A 51 29.30 2.90 13.92
N GLU A 52 29.19 1.77 13.22
CA GLU A 52 29.26 1.72 11.76
C GLU A 52 28.04 2.38 11.08
N ILE A 53 26.84 2.18 11.62
CA ILE A 53 25.62 2.85 11.12
C ILE A 53 25.71 4.37 11.33
N ASN A 54 26.19 4.82 12.50
CA ASN A 54 26.40 6.24 12.76
C ASN A 54 27.49 6.83 11.85
N GLU A 55 28.57 6.10 11.57
CA GLU A 55 29.59 6.54 10.60
C GLU A 55 29.02 6.69 9.18
N ILE A 56 28.13 5.80 8.76
CA ILE A 56 27.49 5.86 7.43
C ILE A 56 26.50 7.04 7.38
N GLN A 57 25.71 7.24 8.44
CA GLN A 57 24.79 8.39 8.54
C GLN A 57 25.55 9.71 8.56
N GLU A 58 26.71 9.76 9.21
CA GLU A 58 27.54 10.96 9.28
C GLU A 58 28.29 11.22 7.97
N LYS A 59 28.76 10.17 7.27
CA LYS A 59 29.30 10.29 5.91
C LYS A 59 28.23 10.77 4.90
N LEU A 60 26.97 10.39 5.09
CA LEU A 60 25.85 10.87 4.28
C LEU A 60 25.44 12.31 4.63
N ARG A 61 25.41 12.69 5.91
CA ARG A 61 25.22 14.09 6.35
C ARG A 61 26.32 14.99 5.80
N GLN A 62 27.58 14.56 5.87
CA GLN A 62 28.73 15.26 5.28
C GLN A 62 28.67 15.34 3.74
N PHE A 63 27.95 14.44 3.07
CA PHE A 63 27.72 14.48 1.62
C PHE A 63 26.60 15.46 1.24
N ILE A 64 25.64 15.69 2.14
CA ILE A 64 24.49 16.58 1.96
C ILE A 64 24.80 18.02 2.40
N GLU A 65 25.67 18.22 3.40
CA GLU A 65 25.92 19.53 4.03
C GLU A 65 27.18 20.26 3.53
N LYS A 66 28.01 19.67 2.65
CA LYS A 66 29.20 20.37 2.15
C LYS A 66 28.87 21.25 0.93
N PRO A 67 29.14 22.58 0.97
CA PRO A 67 29.33 23.34 -0.25
C PRO A 67 30.58 22.83 -0.96
N TRP A 68 30.54 22.81 -2.30
CA TRP A 68 31.63 22.36 -3.16
C TRP A 68 32.97 23.01 -2.75
N GLN A 69 33.94 22.18 -2.36
CA GLN A 69 35.33 22.62 -2.15
C GLN A 69 36.19 22.11 -3.31
N PHE A 70 36.89 23.05 -3.95
CA PHE A 70 37.84 22.82 -5.03
C PHE A 70 39.26 22.89 -4.44
N ASP A 71 40.09 21.88 -4.71
CA ASP A 71 41.54 21.91 -4.45
C ASP A 71 42.25 22.14 -5.80
N GLU A 72 42.88 23.30 -5.93
CA GLU A 72 43.64 23.73 -7.09
C GLU A 72 45.08 23.23 -6.97
N ASN A 73 45.40 22.03 -7.46
CA ASN A 73 46.74 21.67 -7.95
C ASN A 73 46.78 20.27 -8.56
N ARG A 74 46.34 20.13 -9.83
CA ARG A 74 46.89 19.14 -10.78
C ARG A 74 46.62 19.58 -12.23
N PRO A 75 47.66 19.62 -13.09
CA PRO A 75 47.52 20.01 -14.48
C PRO A 75 46.94 18.83 -15.28
N ASP A 76 46.32 19.14 -16.43
CA ASP A 76 45.98 18.22 -17.55
C ASP A 76 44.49 17.92 -17.82
N ILE A 77 43.57 18.81 -17.43
CA ILE A 77 42.20 18.83 -18.00
C ILE A 77 41.87 20.25 -18.44
N LYS A 78 41.50 20.42 -19.72
CA LYS A 78 41.04 21.71 -20.26
C LYS A 78 39.84 22.21 -19.44
N PRO A 79 39.81 23.50 -19.05
CA PRO A 79 38.87 24.00 -18.06
C PRO A 79 37.42 23.78 -18.47
N ILE A 80 36.64 23.22 -17.55
CA ILE A 80 35.18 23.27 -17.57
C ILE A 80 34.80 24.75 -17.54
N PRO A 81 33.95 25.25 -18.45
CA PRO A 81 33.51 26.64 -18.43
C PRO A 81 32.86 26.95 -17.08
N ILE A 82 33.30 28.04 -16.46
CA ILE A 82 32.70 28.59 -15.24
C ILE A 82 31.22 28.81 -15.51
N LYS A 83 30.36 28.21 -14.68
CA LYS A 83 28.91 28.47 -14.69
C LYS A 83 28.73 29.92 -14.25
N ASP A 84 28.50 30.81 -15.21
CA ASP A 84 28.00 32.16 -14.93
C ASP A 84 26.71 32.00 -14.12
N SER A 85 26.74 32.46 -12.87
CA SER A 85 25.64 32.33 -11.91
C SER A 85 24.41 33.17 -12.28
N SER A 86 24.34 33.73 -13.49
CA SER A 86 23.24 34.57 -13.94
C SER A 86 22.22 33.91 -14.87
N THR A 87 22.47 32.71 -15.43
CA THR A 87 21.43 32.01 -16.22
C THR A 87 21.51 30.48 -16.14
N ASP A 88 20.38 29.83 -15.86
CA ASP A 88 20.21 28.38 -15.95
C ASP A 88 20.25 27.96 -17.43
N TYR A 89 21.37 27.37 -17.87
CA TYR A 89 21.59 26.96 -19.27
C TYR A 89 21.12 25.52 -19.50
N ASP A 90 19.92 25.39 -20.03
CA ASP A 90 19.26 24.12 -20.39
C ASP A 90 19.20 23.99 -21.92
N CYS A 91 19.73 22.89 -22.47
CA CYS A 91 19.78 22.60 -23.90
C CYS A 91 18.89 21.40 -24.25
N TRP A 92 18.06 21.57 -25.29
CA TRP A 92 17.16 20.53 -25.79
C TRP A 92 17.29 20.38 -27.31
N ASP A 93 18.46 19.95 -27.75
CA ASP A 93 18.77 19.69 -29.16
C ASP A 93 19.10 18.20 -29.37
N GLU A 94 19.74 17.89 -30.49
CA GLU A 94 20.14 16.53 -30.87
C GLU A 94 21.54 16.18 -30.37
N ASP A 95 22.31 17.18 -29.93
CA ASP A 95 23.73 17.10 -29.62
C ASP A 95 24.02 17.04 -28.11
N HIS A 96 23.03 17.32 -27.25
CA HIS A 96 23.15 17.32 -25.78
C HIS A 96 22.23 16.30 -25.09
N VAL A 97 22.65 15.84 -23.90
CA VAL A 97 21.84 14.94 -23.05
C VAL A 97 20.63 15.70 -22.51
N ARG A 98 19.44 15.23 -22.89
CA ARG A 98 18.16 15.77 -22.42
C ARG A 98 17.96 15.46 -20.93
N MET A 99 18.14 16.47 -20.09
CA MET A 99 18.10 16.34 -18.64
C MET A 99 16.65 16.22 -18.12
N PRO A 100 16.35 15.39 -17.09
CA PRO A 100 14.98 15.22 -16.57
C PRO A 100 14.41 16.49 -15.89
N CYS A 101 15.28 17.40 -15.47
CA CYS A 101 14.93 18.71 -14.92
C CYS A 101 14.82 19.82 -16.00
N SER A 102 15.05 19.49 -17.28
CA SER A 102 14.95 20.45 -18.39
C SER A 102 13.54 21.04 -18.50
N LYS A 103 13.45 22.36 -18.71
CA LYS A 103 12.20 23.07 -18.99
C LYS A 103 11.56 22.59 -20.31
N HIS A 104 12.33 21.99 -21.22
CA HIS A 104 11.84 21.41 -22.47
C HIS A 104 11.25 20.00 -22.30
N TYR A 105 11.55 19.30 -21.20
CA TYR A 105 10.89 18.03 -20.84
C TYR A 105 9.43 18.24 -20.38
N ALA A 106 8.96 19.48 -20.27
CA ALA A 106 7.68 19.89 -19.68
C ALA A 106 6.44 19.76 -20.57
N TYR A 107 6.48 19.06 -21.70
CA TYR A 107 5.25 18.73 -22.42
C TYR A 107 4.56 17.54 -21.74
N VAL A 108 3.59 17.82 -20.85
CA VAL A 108 2.31 17.06 -20.62
C VAL A 108 1.54 17.50 -19.35
N TYR A 109 2.04 18.39 -18.49
CA TYR A 109 1.23 19.03 -17.43
C TYR A 109 1.60 20.51 -17.26
N SER A 110 0.62 21.38 -16.98
CA SER A 110 0.85 22.82 -16.74
C SER A 110 1.99 23.03 -15.73
N ASN A 111 3.03 23.78 -16.13
CA ASN A 111 4.35 23.93 -15.49
C ASN A 111 4.37 23.98 -13.95
N ASP A 112 3.34 24.53 -13.32
CA ASP A 112 3.24 24.70 -11.87
C ASP A 112 3.08 23.39 -11.08
N LYS A 113 2.25 22.45 -11.57
CA LYS A 113 1.94 21.20 -10.81
C LYS A 113 3.12 20.23 -10.75
N ARG A 114 3.92 20.17 -11.81
CA ARG A 114 5.11 19.32 -11.87
C ARG A 114 6.23 19.86 -10.99
N ALA A 115 6.41 21.18 -11.01
CA ALA A 115 7.36 21.86 -10.13
C ALA A 115 6.98 21.64 -8.67
N ARG A 116 5.69 21.83 -8.31
CA ARG A 116 5.21 21.53 -6.95
C ARG A 116 5.48 20.09 -6.54
N PHE A 117 5.20 19.11 -7.40
CA PHE A 117 5.51 17.72 -7.08
C PHE A 117 7.02 17.50 -6.86
N MET A 118 7.88 17.96 -7.78
CA MET A 118 9.32 17.67 -7.74
C MET A 118 10.05 18.40 -6.61
N TYR A 119 9.67 19.64 -6.32
CA TYR A 119 10.39 20.51 -5.38
C TYR A 119 9.73 20.65 -4.02
N ASP A 120 8.47 20.24 -3.86
CA ASP A 120 7.74 20.30 -2.57
C ASP A 120 7.27 18.92 -2.12
N THR A 121 6.38 18.27 -2.86
CA THR A 121 5.76 16.99 -2.45
C THR A 121 6.79 15.86 -2.34
N LEU A 122 7.61 15.65 -3.37
CA LEU A 122 8.52 14.51 -3.47
C LEU A 122 9.59 14.52 -2.36
N PRO A 123 10.29 15.64 -2.06
CA PRO A 123 11.20 15.73 -0.92
C PRO A 123 10.52 15.40 0.42
N LYS A 124 9.26 15.83 0.62
CA LYS A 124 8.50 15.51 1.83
C LYS A 124 8.19 14.01 1.94
N ILE A 125 7.82 13.35 0.83
CA ILE A 125 7.66 11.88 0.81
C ILE A 125 9.00 11.18 1.10
N CYS A 126 10.11 11.67 0.53
CA CYS A 126 11.46 11.15 0.84
C CYS A 126 11.74 11.22 2.35
N ASN A 127 11.44 12.36 2.99
CA ASN A 127 11.65 12.53 4.42
C ASN A 127 10.82 11.55 5.27
N LEU A 128 9.56 11.27 4.89
CA LEU A 128 8.78 10.22 5.54
C LEU A 128 9.45 8.85 5.48
N ALA A 129 9.96 8.46 4.30
CA ALA A 129 10.65 7.18 4.11
C ALA A 129 11.99 7.11 4.87
N LEU A 130 12.78 8.20 4.84
CA LEU A 130 14.07 8.28 5.54
C LEU A 130 13.89 8.22 7.07
N ASN A 131 12.80 8.78 7.59
CA ASN A 131 12.46 8.78 9.01
C ASN A 131 11.78 7.49 9.48
N LEU A 132 11.63 6.47 8.61
CA LEU A 132 10.93 5.23 8.98
C LEU A 132 11.46 4.62 10.27
N LYS A 133 12.79 4.55 10.48
CA LYS A 133 13.38 3.98 11.70
C LYS A 133 13.08 4.78 12.97
N LEU A 134 12.84 6.08 12.84
CA LEU A 134 12.50 6.96 13.97
C LEU A 134 11.03 6.80 14.37
N VAL A 135 10.15 6.63 13.38
CA VAL A 135 8.69 6.58 13.58
C VAL A 135 8.20 5.14 13.82
N CYS A 136 8.71 4.18 13.07
CA CYS A 136 8.45 2.74 13.21
C CYS A 136 9.61 2.07 13.94
N THR A 137 9.68 2.26 15.26
CA THR A 137 10.73 1.70 16.12
C THR A 137 10.65 0.18 16.29
N GLN A 138 9.54 -0.42 15.86
CA GLN A 138 9.33 -1.86 15.81
C GLN A 138 8.71 -2.26 14.47
N SER A 139 9.12 -3.41 13.94
CA SER A 139 8.51 -3.97 12.74
C SER A 139 7.06 -4.38 13.02
N PRO A 140 6.07 -3.99 12.18
CA PRO A 140 4.70 -4.41 12.38
C PRO A 140 4.59 -5.94 12.21
N PRO A 141 3.86 -6.65 13.09
CA PRO A 141 3.68 -8.08 12.97
C PRO A 141 2.83 -8.44 11.74
N LEU A 142 3.14 -9.57 11.11
CA LEU A 142 2.32 -10.12 10.04
C LEU A 142 1.05 -10.76 10.60
N LEU A 143 -0.09 -10.43 10.00
CA LEU A 143 -1.38 -11.05 10.24
C LEU A 143 -1.49 -12.27 9.32
N LYS A 144 -0.99 -13.43 9.78
CA LYS A 144 -0.96 -14.70 9.03
C LYS A 144 -2.26 -15.49 9.09
N ILE A 145 -2.47 -16.40 8.13
CA ILE A 145 -3.68 -17.23 8.02
C ILE A 145 -3.86 -18.04 9.31
N GLY A 146 -5.11 -18.18 9.73
CA GLY A 146 -5.53 -18.89 10.93
C GLY A 146 -5.34 -18.11 12.23
N THR A 147 -4.81 -16.89 12.18
CA THR A 147 -4.59 -16.08 13.39
C THR A 147 -5.79 -15.18 13.69
N ASN A 148 -6.05 -14.91 14.98
CA ASN A 148 -6.94 -13.84 15.43
C ASN A 148 -6.07 -12.78 16.09
N ARG A 149 -5.63 -11.78 15.32
CA ARG A 149 -4.64 -10.78 15.74
C ARG A 149 -4.95 -9.42 15.16
N SER A 150 -4.45 -8.38 15.82
CA SER A 150 -4.52 -7.00 15.34
C SER A 150 -3.16 -6.33 15.39
N VAL A 151 -2.90 -5.44 14.43
CA VAL A 151 -1.82 -4.46 14.49
C VAL A 151 -2.43 -3.07 14.49
N THR A 152 -2.00 -2.25 15.44
CA THR A 152 -2.45 -0.87 15.60
C THR A 152 -1.24 0.05 15.46
N MET A 153 -1.36 1.12 14.71
CA MET A 153 -0.28 2.05 14.42
C MET A 153 -0.81 3.48 14.27
N SER A 154 0.05 4.48 14.44
CA SER A 154 -0.32 5.87 14.16
C SER A 154 -0.50 6.10 12.65
N GLN A 155 -1.25 7.13 12.28
CA GLN A 155 -1.35 7.57 10.88
C GLN A 155 0.03 8.04 10.35
N GLU A 156 0.91 8.55 11.22
CA GLU A 156 2.30 8.88 10.87
C GLU A 156 3.13 7.65 10.50
N GLN A 157 3.02 6.56 11.28
CA GLN A 157 3.66 5.28 10.95
C GLN A 157 3.16 4.74 9.61
N ALA A 158 1.85 4.84 9.36
CA ALA A 158 1.27 4.46 8.08
C ALA A 158 1.82 5.31 6.92
N ALA A 159 1.93 6.64 7.09
CA ALA A 159 2.50 7.54 6.09
C ALA A 159 3.96 7.21 5.76
N ALA A 160 4.79 6.91 6.76
CA ALA A 160 6.18 6.48 6.55
C ALA A 160 6.27 5.14 5.80
N LEU A 161 5.47 4.15 6.18
CA LEU A 161 5.41 2.85 5.48
C LEU A 161 4.95 3.02 4.02
N LEU A 162 3.93 3.84 3.77
CA LEU A 162 3.45 4.12 2.42
C LEU A 162 4.47 4.90 1.59
N ALA A 163 5.26 5.80 2.19
CA ALA A 163 6.36 6.44 1.50
C ALA A 163 7.42 5.42 1.06
N CYS A 164 7.74 4.42 1.88
CA CYS A 164 8.61 3.31 1.47
C CYS A 164 8.00 2.48 0.33
N ALA A 165 6.70 2.18 0.38
CA ALA A 165 5.99 1.50 -0.71
C ALA A 165 5.99 2.32 -2.01
N PHE A 166 5.81 3.64 -1.90
CA PHE A 166 5.84 4.58 -3.03
C PHE A 166 7.19 4.55 -3.76
N PHE A 167 8.30 4.44 -3.02
CA PHE A 167 9.65 4.29 -3.56
C PHE A 167 10.07 2.84 -3.84
N CYS A 168 9.14 1.89 -3.69
CA CYS A 168 9.39 0.46 -3.92
C CYS A 168 10.52 -0.12 -3.04
N LEU A 169 10.61 0.30 -1.78
CA LEU A 169 11.72 -0.04 -0.88
C LEU A 169 11.51 -1.34 -0.08
N PHE A 170 10.34 -1.97 -0.13
CA PHE A 170 10.12 -3.22 0.59
C PHE A 170 10.82 -4.38 -0.14
N PRO A 171 11.88 -4.98 0.46
CA PRO A 171 12.64 -6.03 -0.19
C PRO A 171 11.84 -7.34 -0.23
N TYR A 172 12.34 -8.31 -1.00
CA TYR A 172 11.82 -9.68 -0.98
C TYR A 172 10.35 -9.84 -1.43
N ARG A 173 9.76 -8.82 -2.06
CA ARG A 173 8.40 -8.88 -2.67
C ARG A 173 8.40 -9.08 -4.18
N THR A 174 9.50 -8.73 -4.85
CA THR A 174 9.64 -8.75 -6.32
C THR A 174 10.58 -9.83 -6.86
N TYR A 175 11.34 -10.53 -6.01
CA TYR A 175 12.33 -11.54 -6.42
C TYR A 175 11.77 -12.98 -6.40
N PRO A 176 12.04 -13.83 -7.42
CA PRO A 176 11.50 -15.20 -7.50
C PRO A 176 11.86 -16.13 -6.34
N SER A 177 13.04 -16.00 -5.73
CA SER A 177 13.45 -16.78 -4.55
C SER A 177 12.81 -16.29 -3.25
N ALA A 178 12.48 -15.00 -3.19
CA ALA A 178 11.80 -14.35 -2.08
C ALA A 178 10.28 -14.60 -2.06
N LYS A 179 9.73 -15.04 -3.21
CA LYS A 179 8.33 -15.42 -3.34
C LYS A 179 7.87 -16.48 -2.33
N LYS A 180 8.74 -17.31 -1.73
CA LYS A 180 8.28 -18.31 -0.77
C LYS A 180 7.82 -17.74 0.58
N GLU A 181 8.50 -16.73 1.11
CA GLU A 181 8.15 -16.17 2.44
C GLU A 181 6.88 -15.29 2.36
N TYR A 182 6.68 -14.63 1.22
CA TYR A 182 5.60 -13.68 0.98
C TYR A 182 4.66 -14.11 -0.16
N GLU A 183 4.63 -15.41 -0.49
CA GLU A 183 3.85 -15.96 -1.61
C GLU A 183 2.36 -15.63 -1.50
N HIS A 184 1.92 -15.56 -0.25
CA HIS A 184 0.54 -15.39 0.13
C HIS A 184 0.23 -13.94 0.54
N PHE A 185 1.12 -12.99 0.27
CA PHE A 185 0.92 -11.56 0.51
C PHE A 185 0.82 -10.80 -0.81
N GLN A 186 0.18 -9.62 -0.77
CA GLN A 186 0.24 -8.67 -1.87
C GLN A 186 1.63 -8.03 -1.95
N ASP A 187 2.00 -7.53 -3.13
CA ASP A 187 3.15 -6.65 -3.26
C ASP A 187 2.74 -5.23 -2.84
N PRO A 188 3.28 -4.68 -1.73
CA PRO A 188 2.95 -3.32 -1.31
C PRO A 188 3.64 -2.26 -2.17
N ASN A 189 4.65 -2.61 -2.98
CA ASN A 189 5.42 -1.64 -3.74
C ASN A 189 4.63 -1.10 -4.95
N PHE A 190 4.71 0.20 -5.20
CA PHE A 190 3.88 0.87 -6.20
C PHE A 190 4.38 0.68 -7.64
N GLU A 191 5.33 -0.22 -7.88
CA GLU A 191 5.93 -0.48 -9.20
C GLU A 191 4.87 -0.74 -10.28
N THR A 192 3.87 -1.56 -9.96
CA THR A 192 2.78 -1.88 -10.89
C THR A 192 1.94 -0.64 -11.21
N LEU A 193 1.79 0.30 -10.27
CA LEU A 193 1.03 1.54 -10.48
C LEU A 193 1.73 2.44 -11.50
N TYR A 194 3.06 2.41 -11.54
CA TYR A 194 3.86 3.24 -12.44
C TYR A 194 4.08 2.63 -13.84
N ARG A 195 3.90 1.32 -14.00
CA ARG A 195 4.31 0.57 -15.19
C ARG A 195 3.61 0.98 -16.51
N ASP A 196 2.39 1.50 -16.44
CA ASP A 196 1.56 1.83 -17.60
C ASP A 196 0.70 3.08 -17.32
N VAL A 197 0.35 3.78 -18.39
CA VAL A 197 -0.39 5.06 -18.37
C VAL A 197 -1.86 4.80 -18.74
N ARG A 198 -2.62 4.21 -17.81
CA ARG A 198 -4.08 4.13 -17.91
C ARG A 198 -4.74 5.25 -17.13
N GLN A 199 -5.88 5.72 -17.64
CA GLN A 199 -6.62 6.83 -17.06
C GLN A 199 -6.94 6.58 -15.58
N ASN A 200 -7.52 5.43 -15.25
CA ASN A 200 -7.83 5.06 -13.87
C ASN A 200 -6.58 5.07 -12.96
N LYS A 201 -5.41 4.62 -13.43
CA LYS A 201 -4.16 4.63 -12.65
C LYS A 201 -3.64 6.05 -12.43
N ILE A 202 -3.77 6.94 -13.41
CA ILE A 202 -3.44 8.37 -13.25
C ILE A 202 -4.32 8.97 -12.13
N GLU A 203 -5.62 8.67 -12.15
CA GLU A 203 -6.57 9.19 -11.17
C GLU A 203 -6.33 8.62 -9.76
N LYS A 204 -5.92 7.35 -9.66
CA LYS A 204 -5.45 6.78 -8.39
C LYS A 204 -4.19 7.47 -7.88
N LEU A 205 -3.22 7.71 -8.75
CA LEU A 205 -1.99 8.40 -8.39
C LEU A 205 -2.29 9.82 -7.90
N LYS A 206 -3.27 10.53 -8.48
CA LYS A 206 -3.71 11.84 -7.96
C LYS A 206 -4.23 11.74 -6.53
N CYS A 207 -5.04 10.73 -6.20
CA CYS A 207 -5.54 10.50 -4.84
C CYS A 207 -4.39 10.22 -3.85
N ILE A 208 -3.44 9.38 -4.25
CA ILE A 208 -2.26 9.01 -3.44
C ILE A 208 -1.34 10.22 -3.21
N LEU A 209 -1.09 11.01 -4.26
CA LEU A 209 -0.29 12.24 -4.13
C LEU A 209 -1.00 13.30 -3.28
N HIS A 210 -2.34 13.38 -3.38
CA HIS A 210 -3.14 14.23 -2.51
C HIS A 210 -3.03 13.81 -1.04
N TYR A 211 -3.08 12.50 -0.75
CA TYR A 211 -2.81 11.97 0.59
C TYR A 211 -1.43 12.39 1.10
N PHE A 212 -0.36 12.20 0.32
CA PHE A 212 0.98 12.60 0.73
C PHE A 212 1.09 14.10 0.98
N ASN A 213 0.49 14.94 0.13
CA ASN A 213 0.43 16.39 0.37
C ASN A 213 -0.24 16.69 1.72
N ARG A 214 -1.41 16.10 1.97
CA ARG A 214 -2.17 16.31 3.22
C ARG A 214 -1.36 15.94 4.45
N VAL A 215 -0.80 14.73 4.51
CA VAL A 215 -0.10 14.24 5.72
C VAL A 215 1.27 14.90 5.91
N THR A 216 1.89 15.41 4.86
CA THR A 216 3.17 16.13 4.97
C THR A 216 3.02 17.62 5.24
N GLU A 217 1.88 18.22 4.88
CA GLU A 217 1.53 19.58 5.29
C GLU A 217 1.03 19.60 6.74
N HIS A 218 0.15 18.65 7.10
CA HIS A 218 -0.43 18.54 8.44
C HIS A 218 -0.53 17.06 8.84
N MET A 219 0.49 16.57 9.55
CA MET A 219 0.53 15.17 9.98
C MET A 219 -0.65 14.85 10.90
N PRO A 220 -1.52 13.89 10.53
CA PRO A 220 -2.60 13.47 11.42
C PRO A 220 -2.06 12.76 12.66
N ASN A 221 -2.66 13.06 13.82
CA ASN A 221 -2.27 12.50 15.13
C ASN A 221 -3.12 11.29 15.55
N GLY A 222 -3.87 10.70 14.62
CA GLY A 222 -4.74 9.57 14.93
C GLY A 222 -4.07 8.22 14.80
N VAL A 223 -4.91 7.20 14.99
CA VAL A 223 -4.50 5.79 15.02
C VAL A 223 -5.35 4.99 14.04
N ILE A 224 -4.79 3.93 13.48
CA ILE A 224 -5.48 2.95 12.64
C ILE A 224 -5.21 1.53 13.15
N THR A 225 -6.17 0.62 12.96
CA THR A 225 -6.04 -0.79 13.33
C THR A 225 -6.39 -1.68 12.15
N PHE A 226 -5.51 -2.65 11.86
CA PHE A 226 -5.79 -3.78 10.99
C PHE A 226 -6.01 -5.00 11.87
N GLN A 227 -7.17 -5.65 11.74
CA GLN A 227 -7.50 -6.82 12.56
C GLN A 227 -7.90 -7.98 11.66
N ARG A 228 -7.19 -9.09 11.77
CA ARG A 228 -7.57 -10.36 11.17
C ARG A 228 -8.43 -11.16 12.14
N VAL A 229 -9.56 -11.64 11.64
CA VAL A 229 -10.50 -12.48 12.37
C VAL A 229 -10.64 -13.80 11.62
N ALA A 230 -10.45 -14.91 12.33
CA ALA A 230 -10.68 -16.25 11.83
C ALA A 230 -11.71 -16.95 12.72
N LEU A 231 -12.85 -17.35 12.14
CA LEU A 231 -13.86 -18.11 12.87
C LEU A 231 -13.37 -19.56 13.05
N PRO A 232 -13.20 -20.07 14.28
CA PRO A 232 -12.77 -21.45 14.45
C PRO A 232 -13.88 -22.43 14.05
N LYS A 233 -13.51 -23.58 13.48
CA LYS A 233 -14.45 -24.58 12.93
C LYS A 233 -15.55 -25.02 13.90
N HIS A 234 -15.24 -25.15 15.20
CA HIS A 234 -16.23 -25.54 16.21
C HIS A 234 -17.31 -24.46 16.47
N ARG A 235 -17.14 -23.24 15.94
CA ARG A 235 -18.12 -22.15 15.98
C ARG A 235 -18.83 -21.93 14.64
N PHE A 236 -18.66 -22.83 13.67
CA PHE A 236 -19.38 -22.73 12.40
C PHE A 236 -20.88 -22.96 12.65
N PRO A 237 -21.77 -22.11 12.12
CA PRO A 237 -23.20 -22.31 12.29
C PRO A 237 -23.70 -23.58 11.58
N SER A 238 -24.59 -24.32 12.24
CA SER A 238 -25.44 -25.31 11.60
C SER A 238 -26.61 -24.58 10.91
N TRP A 239 -26.42 -24.11 9.68
CA TRP A 239 -27.41 -23.24 8.99
C TRP A 239 -28.84 -23.78 9.00
N HIS A 240 -29.01 -25.09 8.84
CA HIS A 240 -30.31 -25.76 8.81
C HIS A 240 -31.01 -25.84 10.18
N GLU A 241 -30.28 -25.61 11.27
CA GLU A 241 -30.80 -25.68 12.65
C GLU A 241 -31.13 -24.28 13.20
N LEU A 242 -30.84 -23.21 12.44
CA LEU A 242 -31.09 -21.84 12.86
C LEU A 242 -32.59 -21.50 12.76
N ASN A 243 -33.18 -21.13 13.89
CA ASN A 243 -34.55 -20.63 14.00
C ASN A 243 -34.63 -19.11 14.28
N THR A 244 -33.53 -18.40 14.07
CA THR A 244 -33.46 -16.94 14.24
C THR A 244 -34.24 -16.23 13.13
N GLY A 245 -35.08 -15.26 13.48
CA GLY A 245 -35.74 -14.41 12.49
C GLY A 245 -34.76 -13.54 11.70
N LEU A 246 -35.19 -13.10 10.51
CA LEU A 246 -34.43 -12.15 9.70
C LEU A 246 -34.34 -10.80 10.42
N CYS A 247 -33.24 -10.08 10.19
CA CYS A 247 -33.03 -8.73 10.72
C CYS A 247 -33.72 -7.66 9.87
N ASP A 248 -33.80 -6.44 10.41
CA ASP A 248 -34.32 -5.28 9.68
C ASP A 248 -33.46 -4.95 8.45
N LEU A 249 -34.11 -4.74 7.32
CA LEU A 249 -33.46 -4.38 6.05
C LEU A 249 -33.91 -3.00 5.59
N THR A 250 -32.96 -2.12 5.30
CA THR A 250 -33.21 -0.83 4.65
C THR A 250 -32.53 -0.79 3.28
N MET A 251 -33.32 -0.62 2.21
CA MET A 251 -32.80 -0.45 0.86
C MET A 251 -32.72 1.03 0.50
N THR A 252 -31.57 1.46 -0.03
CA THR A 252 -31.38 2.81 -0.56
C THR A 252 -30.74 2.73 -1.95
N THR A 253 -31.22 3.56 -2.88
CA THR A 253 -30.59 3.76 -4.19
C THR A 253 -29.82 5.08 -4.19
N GLY A 254 -28.72 5.16 -4.96
CA GLY A 254 -27.98 6.42 -5.15
C GLY A 254 -27.05 6.85 -4.01
N LYS A 255 -26.97 6.07 -2.92
CA LYS A 255 -25.95 6.24 -1.87
C LYS A 255 -24.83 5.22 -2.05
N LYS A 256 -23.61 5.62 -1.73
CA LYS A 256 -22.44 4.74 -1.72
C LYS A 256 -22.17 4.25 -0.30
N ILE A 257 -21.56 3.08 -0.17
CA ILE A 257 -21.29 2.44 1.14
C ILE A 257 -20.43 3.37 2.01
N GLU A 258 -19.42 3.99 1.42
CA GLU A 258 -18.49 4.91 2.08
C GLU A 258 -19.13 6.17 2.65
N ASP A 259 -20.32 6.54 2.18
CA ASP A 259 -21.03 7.75 2.61
C ASP A 259 -22.01 7.45 3.77
N ILE A 260 -22.21 6.18 4.12
CA ILE A 260 -23.09 5.75 5.22
C ILE A 260 -22.27 5.74 6.52
N LYS A 261 -22.69 6.52 7.51
CA LYS A 261 -21.98 6.70 8.78
C LYS A 261 -22.55 5.79 9.88
N ASN A 262 -21.76 5.55 10.94
CA ASN A 262 -22.15 4.78 12.13
C ASN A 262 -22.58 3.34 11.81
N VAL A 263 -21.94 2.74 10.82
CA VAL A 263 -22.21 1.39 10.32
C VAL A 263 -20.90 0.66 10.08
N LEU A 264 -20.97 -0.67 10.05
CA LEU A 264 -19.91 -1.49 9.48
C LEU A 264 -20.02 -1.42 7.94
N GLN A 265 -19.00 -0.89 7.28
CA GLN A 265 -18.97 -0.72 5.83
C GLN A 265 -18.30 -1.94 5.17
N VAL A 266 -18.97 -2.56 4.22
CA VAL A 266 -18.42 -3.75 3.53
C VAL A 266 -17.52 -3.33 2.36
N ASP A 267 -16.31 -3.87 2.36
CA ASP A 267 -15.40 -3.89 1.23
C ASP A 267 -15.55 -5.23 0.48
N PHE A 268 -15.91 -5.15 -0.80
CA PHE A 268 -16.12 -6.29 -1.70
C PHE A 268 -14.78 -6.81 -2.18
N ALA A 269 -14.03 -7.37 -1.22
CA ALA A 269 -12.61 -7.58 -1.35
C ALA A 269 -12.24 -8.71 -2.32
N ASN A 270 -11.00 -8.68 -2.78
CA ASN A 270 -10.29 -9.87 -3.20
C ASN A 270 -9.76 -10.61 -1.97
N LYS A 271 -9.59 -11.94 -2.05
CA LYS A 271 -8.95 -12.72 -0.97
C LYS A 271 -7.55 -12.20 -0.63
N TYR A 272 -6.85 -11.65 -1.62
CA TYR A 272 -5.66 -10.83 -1.42
C TYR A 272 -6.09 -9.37 -1.30
N ILE A 273 -6.24 -8.91 -0.06
CA ILE A 273 -6.80 -7.59 0.28
C ILE A 273 -6.21 -6.44 -0.57
N GLY A 274 -7.07 -5.54 -1.03
CA GLY A 274 -6.74 -4.45 -1.95
C GLY A 274 -6.73 -4.86 -3.42
N GLY A 275 -6.86 -6.16 -3.72
CA GLY A 275 -7.08 -6.67 -5.08
C GLY A 275 -6.11 -6.11 -6.11
N GLY A 276 -6.65 -5.40 -7.11
CA GLY A 276 -5.89 -4.78 -8.18
C GLY A 276 -5.53 -3.31 -7.95
N VAL A 277 -5.50 -2.82 -6.70
CA VAL A 277 -5.40 -1.37 -6.41
C VAL A 277 -4.14 -0.71 -6.95
N LEU A 278 -2.99 -1.38 -6.84
CA LEU A 278 -1.73 -0.90 -7.45
C LEU A 278 -1.63 -1.25 -8.94
N GLY A 279 -2.60 -1.98 -9.48
CA GLY A 279 -2.67 -2.34 -10.89
C GLY A 279 -3.86 -1.71 -11.60
N GLY A 280 -4.48 -2.50 -12.46
CA GLY A 280 -5.59 -2.07 -13.30
C GLY A 280 -6.97 -2.11 -12.68
N GLY A 281 -7.15 -2.80 -11.54
CA GLY A 281 -8.46 -2.94 -10.89
C GLY A 281 -8.95 -1.58 -10.41
N CYS A 282 -10.20 -1.21 -10.68
CA CYS A 282 -10.72 0.11 -10.29
C CYS A 282 -12.21 0.03 -9.97
N VAL A 283 -12.60 -1.04 -9.27
CA VAL A 283 -13.97 -1.26 -8.82
C VAL A 283 -14.08 -0.88 -7.34
N GLN A 284 -15.11 -1.36 -6.63
CA GLN A 284 -15.42 -0.89 -5.27
C GLN A 284 -14.24 -0.98 -4.29
N GLU A 285 -13.54 -2.12 -4.23
CA GLU A 285 -12.37 -2.31 -3.34
C GLU A 285 -11.24 -1.32 -3.69
N GLU A 286 -10.80 -1.28 -4.95
CA GLU A 286 -9.65 -0.44 -5.31
C GLU A 286 -9.96 1.04 -5.19
N ILE A 287 -11.20 1.46 -5.48
CA ILE A 287 -11.64 2.83 -5.27
C ILE A 287 -11.57 3.17 -3.77
N ARG A 288 -12.06 2.28 -2.90
CA ARG A 288 -12.04 2.51 -1.46
C ARG A 288 -10.61 2.66 -0.92
N PHE A 289 -9.71 1.78 -1.33
CA PHE A 289 -8.29 1.84 -0.94
C PHE A 289 -7.57 3.07 -1.51
N THR A 290 -8.01 3.55 -2.68
CA THR A 290 -7.44 4.74 -3.32
C THR A 290 -7.85 6.04 -2.62
N ILE A 291 -9.11 6.15 -2.20
CA ILE A 291 -9.60 7.36 -1.50
C ILE A 291 -9.26 7.37 -0.01
N CYS A 292 -8.94 6.21 0.57
CA CYS A 292 -8.44 6.03 1.93
C CYS A 292 -7.05 5.36 1.94
N PRO A 293 -5.96 6.03 1.49
CA PRO A 293 -4.68 5.36 1.21
C PRO A 293 -4.02 4.64 2.39
N GLU A 294 -4.34 4.99 3.63
CA GLU A 294 -3.89 4.26 4.82
C GLU A 294 -4.24 2.76 4.77
N MET A 295 -5.34 2.40 4.08
CA MET A 295 -5.72 1.00 3.86
C MET A 295 -4.67 0.22 3.06
N LEU A 296 -3.85 0.88 2.22
CA LEU A 296 -2.80 0.23 1.44
C LEU A 296 -1.71 -0.41 2.31
N VAL A 297 -1.59 -0.01 3.59
CA VAL A 297 -0.70 -0.69 4.54
C VAL A 297 -1.14 -2.14 4.79
N SER A 298 -2.42 -2.49 4.57
CA SER A 298 -2.88 -3.86 4.71
C SER A 298 -2.19 -4.83 3.73
N LEU A 299 -1.78 -4.37 2.53
CA LEU A 299 -1.03 -5.17 1.55
C LEU A 299 0.32 -5.64 2.12
N LEU A 300 0.91 -4.85 3.03
CA LEU A 300 2.19 -5.17 3.66
C LEU A 300 2.03 -6.21 4.78
N VAL A 301 0.97 -6.11 5.58
CA VAL A 301 0.83 -6.83 6.86
C VAL A 301 -0.15 -7.99 6.83
N CYS A 302 -1.05 -8.08 5.85
CA CYS A 302 -2.09 -9.11 5.79
C CYS A 302 -1.78 -10.17 4.73
N GLU A 303 -1.76 -11.43 5.15
CA GLU A 303 -1.72 -12.57 4.22
C GLU A 303 -3.11 -12.75 3.55
N VAL A 304 -3.19 -13.56 2.50
CA VAL A 304 -4.44 -13.93 1.81
C VAL A 304 -5.46 -14.50 2.80
N MET A 305 -6.74 -14.18 2.64
CA MET A 305 -7.84 -14.69 3.49
C MET A 305 -8.23 -16.12 3.12
N ASP A 306 -8.46 -16.98 4.13
CA ASP A 306 -9.16 -18.25 3.97
C ASP A 306 -10.69 -18.07 4.06
N ASN A 307 -11.48 -19.10 3.76
CA ASN A 307 -12.95 -19.06 3.66
C ASN A 307 -13.66 -18.61 4.94
N ASN A 308 -13.04 -18.80 6.10
CA ASN A 308 -13.56 -18.46 7.43
C ASN A 308 -12.87 -17.24 8.03
N GLU A 309 -12.27 -16.38 7.21
CA GLU A 309 -11.52 -15.20 7.66
C GLU A 309 -12.02 -13.89 7.06
N CYS A 310 -11.92 -12.81 7.83
CA CYS A 310 -12.13 -11.45 7.36
C CYS A 310 -11.02 -10.53 7.90
N ILE A 311 -10.84 -9.38 7.26
CA ILE A 311 -9.92 -8.34 7.72
C ILE A 311 -10.72 -7.07 7.99
N PHE A 312 -10.60 -6.54 9.20
CA PHE A 312 -11.16 -5.24 9.59
C PHE A 312 -10.10 -4.15 9.43
N LEU A 313 -10.50 -3.05 8.81
CA LEU A 313 -9.73 -1.82 8.63
C LEU A 313 -10.45 -0.73 9.44
N ILE A 314 -9.87 -0.36 10.58
CA ILE A 314 -10.54 0.50 11.57
C ILE A 314 -9.76 1.79 11.70
N GLY A 315 -10.46 2.92 11.57
CA GLY A 315 -9.89 4.25 11.81
C GLY A 315 -9.26 4.93 10.60
N CYS A 316 -9.17 4.26 9.45
CA CYS A 316 -8.59 4.83 8.24
C CYS A 316 -9.37 6.05 7.75
N GLU A 317 -8.65 7.13 7.48
CA GLU A 317 -9.20 8.40 7.00
C GLU A 317 -9.44 8.38 5.48
N ARG A 318 -10.56 8.98 5.06
CA ARG A 318 -10.79 9.31 3.65
C ARG A 318 -10.15 10.65 3.34
N TYR A 319 -9.28 10.68 2.33
CA TYR A 319 -8.57 11.90 1.91
C TYR A 319 -9.10 12.48 0.61
N SER A 320 -9.73 11.66 -0.25
CA SER A 320 -10.13 12.07 -1.60
C SER A 320 -11.63 11.95 -1.84
N SER A 321 -12.17 12.95 -2.51
CA SER A 321 -13.45 12.90 -3.21
C SER A 321 -13.24 12.28 -4.58
N TYR A 322 -14.27 11.62 -5.13
CA TYR A 322 -14.17 11.00 -6.45
C TYR A 322 -15.51 10.95 -7.17
N LYS A 323 -15.45 10.80 -8.49
CA LYS A 323 -16.61 10.50 -9.36
C LYS A 323 -16.27 9.34 -10.31
N GLY A 324 -17.29 8.83 -10.98
CA GLY A 324 -17.17 7.69 -11.88
C GLY A 324 -16.86 6.37 -11.17
N TYR A 325 -16.59 5.35 -11.97
CA TYR A 325 -16.34 3.96 -11.56
C TYR A 325 -15.57 3.22 -12.65
N ALA A 326 -14.75 2.23 -12.30
CA ALA A 326 -13.92 1.48 -13.25
C ALA A 326 -13.06 2.44 -14.11
N ASP A 327 -13.17 2.36 -15.43
CA ASP A 327 -12.39 3.17 -16.35
C ASP A 327 -12.76 4.67 -16.33
N SER A 328 -13.94 5.02 -15.79
CA SER A 328 -14.39 6.40 -15.63
C SER A 328 -14.05 7.02 -14.28
N PHE A 329 -13.37 6.29 -13.39
CA PHE A 329 -12.95 6.78 -12.08
C PHE A 329 -12.08 8.04 -12.24
N GLU A 330 -12.41 9.09 -11.49
CA GLU A 330 -11.71 10.37 -11.51
C GLU A 330 -11.59 10.96 -10.10
N TYR A 331 -10.39 11.44 -9.78
CA TYR A 331 -10.14 12.21 -8.56
C TYR A 331 -10.94 13.53 -8.62
N ALA A 332 -11.78 13.77 -7.62
CA ALA A 332 -12.69 14.93 -7.60
C ALA A 332 -12.31 15.97 -6.52
N GLY A 333 -11.05 15.96 -6.07
CA GLY A 333 -10.55 16.90 -5.09
C GLY A 333 -10.47 16.34 -3.68
N ASP A 334 -10.16 17.23 -2.75
CA ASP A 334 -9.99 16.92 -1.35
C ASP A 334 -11.29 16.45 -0.68
N TYR A 335 -11.17 15.60 0.34
CA TYR A 335 -12.27 15.22 1.21
C TYR A 335 -11.89 15.53 2.66
N GLN A 336 -12.62 16.44 3.29
CA GLN A 336 -12.46 16.77 4.70
C GLN A 336 -13.26 15.77 5.55
N ASP A 337 -12.58 14.74 6.03
CA ASP A 337 -13.20 13.70 6.84
C ASP A 337 -13.47 14.17 8.27
N ASN A 338 -14.68 14.67 8.50
CA ASN A 338 -15.16 15.09 9.82
C ASN A 338 -15.67 13.93 10.69
N THR A 339 -15.36 12.67 10.36
CA THR A 339 -15.73 11.52 11.19
C THR A 339 -15.09 11.64 12.58
N PRO A 340 -15.87 11.53 13.67
CA PRO A 340 -15.35 11.56 15.04
C PRO A 340 -14.31 10.46 15.28
N ARG A 341 -13.50 10.63 16.33
CA ARG A 341 -12.55 9.61 16.79
C ARG A 341 -13.06 8.90 18.03
N ASP A 342 -12.70 7.62 18.18
CA ASP A 342 -12.94 6.85 19.40
C ASP A 342 -11.91 7.18 20.49
N GLY A 343 -12.04 6.55 21.66
CA GLY A 343 -11.12 6.75 22.79
C GLY A 343 -9.68 6.32 22.52
N TRP A 344 -9.40 5.65 21.40
CA TRP A 344 -8.06 5.23 20.97
C TRP A 344 -7.50 6.16 19.88
N GLY A 345 -8.22 7.22 19.49
CA GLY A 345 -7.82 8.15 18.45
C GLY A 345 -8.09 7.65 17.02
N ARG A 346 -8.85 6.57 16.86
CA ARG A 346 -9.22 6.03 15.54
C ARG A 346 -10.49 6.68 15.06
N LYS A 347 -10.60 7.04 13.77
CA LYS A 347 -11.89 7.52 13.24
C LYS A 347 -12.97 6.44 13.41
N TRP A 348 -14.22 6.85 13.64
CA TRP A 348 -15.41 5.98 13.63
C TRP A 348 -15.76 5.51 12.21
N CYS A 349 -14.79 4.86 11.60
CA CYS A 349 -14.82 4.31 10.26
C CYS A 349 -14.36 2.86 10.39
N HIS A 350 -15.32 1.93 10.27
CA HIS A 350 -15.08 0.50 10.39
C HIS A 350 -15.38 -0.12 9.03
N VAL A 351 -14.36 -0.62 8.36
CA VAL A 351 -14.50 -1.34 7.11
C VAL A 351 -14.17 -2.80 7.32
N ILE A 352 -14.96 -3.68 6.72
CA ILE A 352 -14.66 -5.11 6.67
C ILE A 352 -14.40 -5.56 5.24
N ALA A 353 -13.19 -6.08 5.01
CA ALA A 353 -12.81 -6.76 3.78
C ALA A 353 -13.25 -8.23 3.87
N MET A 354 -14.11 -8.64 2.95
CA MET A 354 -14.59 -10.01 2.80
C MET A 354 -14.70 -10.39 1.33
N ASP A 355 -14.04 -11.49 0.95
CA ASP A 355 -13.94 -11.91 -0.44
C ASP A 355 -15.06 -12.87 -0.85
N ALA A 356 -15.73 -12.59 -1.95
CA ALA A 356 -16.73 -13.49 -2.56
C ALA A 356 -16.04 -14.55 -3.44
N VAL A 357 -16.76 -15.63 -3.76
CA VAL A 357 -16.29 -16.59 -4.77
C VAL A 357 -16.43 -15.98 -6.16
N TYR A 358 -15.39 -16.12 -6.99
CA TYR A 358 -15.44 -15.79 -8.41
C TYR A 358 -16.07 -16.94 -9.21
N PHE A 359 -17.14 -16.66 -9.96
CA PHE A 359 -17.83 -17.66 -10.77
C PHE A 359 -17.47 -17.57 -12.25
N ARG A 360 -16.86 -18.64 -12.78
CA ARG A 360 -16.70 -18.82 -14.23
C ARG A 360 -18.02 -19.25 -14.87
N ASN A 361 -18.70 -20.23 -14.27
CA ASN A 361 -20.04 -20.65 -14.66
C ASN A 361 -21.04 -20.12 -13.63
N PRO A 362 -21.99 -19.26 -14.02
CA PRO A 362 -22.97 -18.71 -13.08
C PRO A 362 -23.83 -19.75 -12.37
N SER A 363 -23.97 -20.98 -12.89
CA SER A 363 -24.72 -22.04 -12.22
C SER A 363 -24.05 -22.57 -10.95
N ASP A 364 -22.72 -22.45 -10.85
CA ASP A 364 -21.95 -23.07 -9.75
C ASP A 364 -22.28 -22.45 -8.38
N GLN A 365 -22.77 -21.21 -8.38
CA GLN A 365 -23.13 -20.49 -7.15
C GLN A 365 -24.32 -21.09 -6.39
N TYR A 366 -25.17 -21.88 -7.06
CA TYR A 366 -26.32 -22.55 -6.46
C TYR A 366 -25.95 -23.89 -5.80
N ASN A 367 -24.68 -24.31 -5.88
CA ASN A 367 -24.20 -25.46 -5.14
C ASN A 367 -24.19 -25.14 -3.64
N MET A 368 -24.85 -25.97 -2.82
CA MET A 368 -24.97 -25.72 -1.38
C MET A 368 -23.63 -25.54 -0.66
N LYS A 369 -22.55 -26.22 -1.07
CA LYS A 369 -21.22 -26.01 -0.47
C LYS A 369 -20.69 -24.60 -0.72
N VAL A 370 -21.02 -24.01 -1.86
CA VAL A 370 -20.65 -22.65 -2.20
C VAL A 370 -21.53 -21.66 -1.45
N VAL A 371 -22.84 -21.92 -1.39
CA VAL A 371 -23.78 -21.10 -0.57
C VAL A 371 -23.31 -21.06 0.88
N GLU A 372 -23.02 -22.20 1.49
CA GLU A 372 -22.50 -22.30 2.86
C GLU A 372 -21.18 -21.58 3.04
N ARG A 373 -20.28 -21.59 2.04
CA ARG A 373 -19.04 -20.83 2.08
C ARG A 373 -19.29 -19.33 2.11
N GLU A 374 -20.20 -18.82 1.28
CA GLU A 374 -20.52 -17.39 1.24
C GLU A 374 -21.22 -16.95 2.53
N LEU A 375 -22.14 -17.76 3.06
CA LEU A 375 -22.76 -17.55 4.38
C LEU A 375 -21.70 -17.55 5.49
N LEU A 376 -20.76 -18.49 5.47
CA LEU A 376 -19.67 -18.58 6.45
C LEU A 376 -18.79 -17.33 6.42
N LYS A 377 -18.44 -16.85 5.23
CA LYS A 377 -17.64 -15.63 5.04
C LYS A 377 -18.38 -14.41 5.59
N ALA A 378 -19.64 -14.22 5.21
CA ALA A 378 -20.47 -13.12 5.69
C ALA A 378 -20.64 -13.16 7.22
N TYR A 379 -21.00 -14.33 7.77
CA TYR A 379 -21.15 -14.52 9.20
C TYR A 379 -19.86 -14.30 9.98
N THR A 380 -18.71 -14.76 9.46
CA THR A 380 -17.40 -14.50 10.08
C THR A 380 -17.18 -13.00 10.32
N GLY A 381 -17.64 -12.19 9.36
CA GLY A 381 -17.47 -10.75 9.38
C GLY A 381 -18.56 -9.96 10.12
N PHE A 382 -19.81 -10.44 10.06
CA PHE A 382 -20.96 -9.74 10.61
C PHE A 382 -21.27 -10.12 12.05
N ARG A 383 -20.73 -11.25 12.53
CA ARG A 383 -20.92 -11.66 13.92
C ARG A 383 -20.31 -10.65 14.88
N PRO A 384 -20.88 -10.52 16.08
CA PRO A 384 -20.21 -9.83 17.17
C PRO A 384 -18.84 -10.45 17.48
N ILE A 385 -17.82 -9.60 17.62
CA ILE A 385 -16.50 -9.99 18.10
C ILE A 385 -16.45 -9.84 19.63
N GLY A 386 -16.34 -10.97 20.33
CA GLY A 386 -16.26 -11.05 21.79
C GLY A 386 -17.54 -11.58 22.43
N ASP A 387 -17.40 -12.44 23.44
CA ASP A 387 -18.55 -12.98 24.17
C ASP A 387 -19.21 -11.83 24.97
N GLY A 388 -20.40 -11.39 24.56
CA GLY A 388 -21.14 -10.30 25.20
C GLY A 388 -21.01 -8.91 24.54
N ALA A 389 -20.36 -8.79 23.38
CA ALA A 389 -20.32 -7.53 22.63
C ALA A 389 -21.63 -7.29 21.89
N ASP A 390 -22.38 -6.28 22.30
CA ASP A 390 -23.59 -5.81 21.63
C ASP A 390 -23.16 -4.96 20.41
N TYR A 391 -23.01 -5.59 19.24
CA TYR A 391 -22.73 -4.84 18.00
C TYR A 391 -23.98 -4.05 17.60
N LYS A 392 -24.09 -2.81 18.09
CA LYS A 392 -25.19 -1.90 17.74
C LYS A 392 -24.98 -1.15 16.42
N PHE A 393 -24.16 -1.66 15.52
CA PHE A 393 -23.89 -1.02 14.23
C PHE A 393 -24.63 -1.76 13.13
N GLY A 394 -25.42 -1.03 12.34
CA GLY A 394 -25.96 -1.56 11.09
C GLY A 394 -24.84 -1.92 10.11
N ILE A 395 -25.14 -2.74 9.12
CA ILE A 395 -24.20 -3.13 8.06
C ILE A 395 -24.55 -2.38 6.78
N ALA A 396 -23.60 -1.61 6.25
CA ALA A 396 -23.71 -1.00 4.93
C ALA A 396 -23.03 -1.90 3.90
N THR A 397 -23.84 -2.61 3.13
CA THR A 397 -23.41 -3.52 2.07
C THR A 397 -24.16 -3.24 0.75
N GLY A 398 -24.04 -4.13 -0.22
CA GLY A 398 -24.70 -4.05 -1.52
C GLY A 398 -24.48 -5.32 -2.33
N ASN A 399 -24.27 -5.18 -3.64
CA ASN A 399 -24.11 -6.30 -4.57
C ASN A 399 -22.73 -7.00 -4.46
N TRP A 400 -22.41 -7.53 -3.28
CA TRP A 400 -21.15 -8.19 -2.95
C TRP A 400 -20.88 -9.39 -3.87
N GLY A 401 -19.76 -9.36 -4.60
CA GLY A 401 -19.39 -10.44 -5.52
C GLY A 401 -20.20 -10.48 -6.84
N CYS A 402 -21.12 -9.56 -7.09
CA CYS A 402 -22.00 -9.64 -8.27
C CYS A 402 -21.49 -8.89 -9.51
N GLY A 403 -20.44 -8.06 -9.35
CA GLY A 403 -19.82 -7.33 -10.45
C GLY A 403 -18.80 -8.20 -11.18
N ALA A 404 -17.52 -7.88 -10.99
CA ALA A 404 -16.40 -8.61 -11.59
C ALA A 404 -16.34 -10.11 -11.22
N PHE A 405 -17.09 -10.54 -10.21
CA PHE A 405 -17.09 -11.92 -9.69
C PHE A 405 -18.29 -12.76 -10.15
N ASN A 406 -19.17 -12.19 -10.99
CA ASN A 406 -20.30 -12.87 -11.63
C ASN A 406 -21.31 -13.55 -10.68
N GLY A 407 -21.40 -13.10 -9.43
CA GLY A 407 -22.44 -13.55 -8.50
C GLY A 407 -23.83 -13.02 -8.87
N ASP A 408 -24.85 -13.80 -8.55
CA ASP A 408 -26.25 -13.42 -8.66
C ASP A 408 -26.64 -12.49 -7.50
N LYS A 409 -27.29 -11.38 -7.84
CA LYS A 409 -27.64 -10.32 -6.88
C LYS A 409 -28.74 -10.75 -5.91
N GLN A 410 -29.67 -11.61 -6.35
CA GLN A 410 -30.77 -12.05 -5.51
C GLN A 410 -30.27 -13.08 -4.49
N LEU A 411 -29.47 -14.05 -4.95
CA LEU A 411 -28.86 -15.05 -4.07
C LEU A 411 -27.96 -14.37 -3.01
N LYS A 412 -27.14 -13.40 -3.42
CA LYS A 412 -26.29 -12.62 -2.52
C LYS A 412 -27.04 -11.61 -1.64
N GLY A 413 -28.26 -11.23 -2.03
CA GLY A 413 -29.11 -10.36 -1.21
C GLY A 413 -29.86 -11.12 -0.12
N ILE A 414 -30.12 -12.42 -0.34
CA ILE A 414 -30.81 -13.30 0.61
C ILE A 414 -29.81 -13.94 1.59
N GLY A 415 -28.66 -14.39 1.10
CA GLY A 415 -27.59 -14.99 1.91
C GLY A 415 -26.67 -13.94 2.50
#